data_AF-A0A7C2P8Z6-F1
#
_entry.id   AF-A0A7C2P8Z6-F1
#
_cell.length_a   1.000
_cell.length_b   1.000
_cell.length_c   1.000
_cell.angle_alpha   90.00
_cell.angle_beta   90.00
_cell.angle_gamma   90.00
#
_symmetry.space_group_name_H-M   'P 1'
#
loop_
_entity.id
_entity.type
_entity.pdbx_description
1 polymer ?
#
loop_
_entity_poly.entity_id
_entity_poly.type
_entity_poly.pdbx_seq_one_letter_code
_entity_poly.pdbx_strand_id
1 'polypeptide(L)'
;MEKFRDDFLSSYTLNIFKSPMHTKWVDDKMNNFNALLFNVKAFIKLLDLEIGEKAYIKALKGIVDKVPEECKNLKEEIEKYIEMEQEIKKAKEHMDVESLKKIYYELPSFAKDKEEISNILLREELIKEKKKQENTSRKQTKIDEKDEIENIKKEAKEYYEKLKKISETEAERLKFLYEELLKSDDKFRINLILEEIKYVYARKKKQFVKSETLKEMISKHLSGDLPKSLKEEIKAFLEKEIVSEEEYKDLNSRITRHLMEKKERKSISKEDIDKLSRFLSESLRRLGYQIVNDEAIERLKKGEVVEINTPFGEDYVVRIRLDEKGILTLKFVRYVEDENNLSMYEKEKDKAIAKRWCDNQKEIIEFLRNNGIALELKNIMEPEDRFYYEKKEKRKSIEGQTQEKDKKTFKRSI
;
A
#
# COMPACT_ATOMS: atom_id res chain seq x y z
N MET A 1 6.39 -8.82 6.10
CA MET A 1 5.11 -8.20 5.68
C MET A 1 3.92 -8.93 6.29
N GLU A 2 3.81 -10.25 6.12
CA GLU A 2 2.73 -11.06 6.74
C GLU A 2 2.72 -10.94 8.26
N LYS A 3 3.89 -11.07 8.91
CA LYS A 3 4.02 -10.85 10.35
C LYS A 3 3.47 -9.50 10.82
N PHE A 4 3.72 -8.41 10.08
CA PHE A 4 3.18 -7.09 10.44
C PHE A 4 1.66 -7.05 10.31
N ARG A 5 1.08 -7.65 9.26
CA ARG A 5 -0.37 -7.76 9.08
C ARG A 5 -0.98 -8.54 10.24
N ASP A 6 -0.40 -9.68 10.58
CA ASP A 6 -0.93 -10.57 11.61
C ASP A 6 -0.78 -9.93 13.00
N ASP A 7 0.33 -9.23 13.27
CA ASP A 7 0.53 -8.42 14.48
C ASP A 7 -0.46 -7.24 14.55
N PHE A 8 -0.74 -6.56 13.44
CA PHE A 8 -1.72 -5.48 13.37
C PHE A 8 -3.13 -6.00 13.67
N LEU A 9 -3.55 -7.08 13.01
CA LEU A 9 -4.89 -7.66 13.19
C LEU A 9 -5.08 -8.23 14.60
N SER A 10 -4.07 -8.90 15.15
CA SER A 10 -4.13 -9.45 16.51
C SER A 10 -4.13 -8.36 17.58
N SER A 11 -3.43 -7.25 17.35
CA SER A 11 -3.40 -6.12 18.29
C SER A 11 -4.61 -5.18 18.17
N TYR A 12 -5.33 -5.19 17.05
CA TYR A 12 -6.52 -4.36 16.84
C TYR A 12 -7.76 -4.93 17.55
N THR A 13 -7.89 -4.62 18.84
CA THR A 13 -8.98 -5.11 19.70
C THR A 13 -10.19 -4.17 19.72
N LEU A 14 -11.34 -4.69 20.18
CA LEU A 14 -12.57 -3.91 20.45
C LEU A 14 -12.33 -2.71 21.37
N ASN A 15 -11.39 -2.82 22.30
CA ASN A 15 -11.01 -1.72 23.20
C ASN A 15 -10.29 -0.59 22.44
N ILE A 16 -9.43 -0.94 21.47
CA ILE A 16 -8.80 0.04 20.60
C ILE A 16 -9.85 0.68 19.70
N PHE A 17 -10.73 -0.11 19.08
CA PHE A 17 -11.80 0.42 18.20
C PHE A 17 -12.74 1.41 18.91
N LYS A 18 -13.12 1.12 20.17
CA LYS A 18 -13.97 2.00 20.97
C LYS A 18 -13.25 3.23 21.54
N SER A 19 -11.92 3.29 21.42
CA SER A 19 -11.13 4.42 21.93
C SER A 19 -11.33 5.66 21.06
N PRO A 20 -11.48 6.86 21.65
CA PRO A 20 -11.46 8.11 20.90
C PRO A 20 -10.11 8.37 20.20
N MET A 21 -9.06 7.63 20.57
CA MET A 21 -7.72 7.70 19.95
C MET A 21 -7.48 6.62 18.89
N HIS A 22 -8.49 5.84 18.50
CA HIS A 22 -8.29 4.69 17.60
C HIS A 22 -7.70 5.08 16.23
N THR A 23 -8.13 6.21 15.66
CA THR A 23 -7.59 6.73 14.39
C THR A 23 -6.10 7.02 14.50
N LYS A 24 -5.68 7.72 15.56
CA LYS A 24 -4.27 7.99 15.83
C LYS A 24 -3.46 6.71 15.98
N TRP A 25 -3.98 5.70 16.66
CA TRP A 25 -3.32 4.40 16.80
C TRP A 25 -3.13 3.70 15.44
N VAL A 26 -4.18 3.71 14.60
CA VAL A 26 -4.11 3.14 13.24
C VAL A 26 -3.09 3.89 12.39
N ASP A 27 -3.10 5.23 12.44
CA ASP A 27 -2.17 6.08 11.71
C ASP A 27 -0.71 5.81 12.14
N ASP A 28 -0.44 5.73 13.44
CA ASP A 28 0.89 5.42 13.97
C ASP A 28 1.40 4.05 13.50
N LYS A 29 0.54 3.03 13.52
CA LYS A 29 0.89 1.69 13.00
C LYS A 29 1.14 1.74 11.50
N MET A 30 0.31 2.43 10.74
CA MET A 30 0.47 2.55 9.29
C MET A 30 1.74 3.33 8.92
N ASN A 31 2.09 4.35 9.70
CA ASN A 31 3.34 5.10 9.55
C ASN A 31 4.56 4.20 9.78
N ASN A 32 4.55 3.36 10.82
CA ASN A 32 5.62 2.40 11.07
C ASN A 32 5.78 1.39 9.92
N PHE A 33 4.66 0.90 9.38
CA PHE A 33 4.68 0.02 8.21
C PHE A 33 5.25 0.70 6.97
N ASN A 34 4.81 1.94 6.69
CA ASN A 34 5.29 2.70 5.55
C ASN A 34 6.78 3.01 5.68
N ALA A 35 7.28 3.31 6.89
CA ALA A 35 8.70 3.49 7.16
C ALA A 35 9.50 2.21 6.91
N LEU A 36 9.00 1.06 7.38
CA LEU A 36 9.61 -0.24 7.11
C LEU A 36 9.67 -0.54 5.60
N LEU A 37 8.54 -0.38 4.92
CA LEU A 37 8.45 -0.61 3.47
C LEU A 37 9.39 0.32 2.70
N PHE A 38 9.49 1.58 3.11
CA PHE A 38 10.42 2.54 2.56
C PHE A 38 11.87 2.08 2.75
N ASN A 39 12.25 1.68 3.96
CA ASN A 39 13.61 1.24 4.27
C ASN A 39 14.03 0.02 3.43
N VAL A 40 13.14 -0.98 3.30
CA VAL A 40 13.39 -2.17 2.47
C VAL A 40 13.56 -1.79 1.01
N LYS A 41 12.67 -0.96 0.45
CA LYS A 41 12.78 -0.52 -0.96
C LYS A 41 14.02 0.33 -1.20
N ALA A 42 14.35 1.23 -0.28
CA ALA A 42 15.56 2.05 -0.35
C ALA A 42 16.82 1.17 -0.34
N PHE A 43 16.81 0.10 0.47
CA PHE A 43 17.89 -0.88 0.48
C PHE A 43 18.00 -1.66 -0.82
N ILE A 44 16.89 -2.10 -1.43
CA ILE A 44 16.92 -2.77 -2.74
C ILE A 44 17.49 -1.85 -3.82
N LYS A 45 17.01 -0.59 -3.89
CA LYS A 45 17.56 0.40 -4.83
C LYS A 45 19.05 0.67 -4.60
N LEU A 46 19.48 0.66 -3.33
CA LEU A 46 20.88 0.79 -2.97
C LEU A 46 21.71 -0.39 -3.48
N LEU A 47 21.19 -1.62 -3.35
CA LEU A 47 21.83 -2.83 -3.87
C LEU A 47 21.96 -2.78 -5.39
N ASP A 48 20.87 -2.48 -6.11
CA ASP A 48 20.87 -2.39 -7.57
C ASP A 48 21.92 -1.39 -8.08
N LEU A 49 22.07 -0.27 -7.36
CA LEU A 49 22.97 0.81 -7.72
C LEU A 49 24.44 0.50 -7.41
N GLU A 50 24.73 -0.22 -6.33
CA GLU A 50 26.10 -0.56 -5.94
C GLU A 50 26.62 -1.85 -6.54
N ILE A 51 25.77 -2.86 -6.68
CA ILE A 51 26.14 -4.21 -7.10
C ILE A 51 25.97 -4.39 -8.61
N GLY A 52 24.94 -3.79 -9.23
CA GLY A 52 24.66 -3.97 -10.65
C GLY A 52 24.61 -5.46 -11.06
N GLU A 53 25.16 -5.80 -12.23
CA GLU A 53 25.36 -7.21 -12.65
C GLU A 53 26.62 -7.85 -12.05
N LYS A 54 27.68 -7.07 -11.81
CA LYS A 54 28.94 -7.51 -11.21
C LYS A 54 29.56 -6.42 -10.34
N ALA A 55 29.98 -6.76 -9.12
CA ALA A 55 30.64 -5.84 -8.21
C ALA A 55 31.74 -6.50 -7.38
N TYR A 56 32.66 -5.69 -6.87
CA TYR A 56 33.67 -6.14 -5.92
C TYR A 56 33.05 -6.34 -4.54
N ILE A 57 33.52 -7.34 -3.81
CA ILE A 57 33.09 -7.61 -2.42
C ILE A 57 33.34 -6.41 -1.52
N LYS A 58 34.40 -5.62 -1.76
CA LYS A 58 34.68 -4.39 -0.99
C LYS A 58 33.50 -3.41 -0.98
N ALA A 59 32.64 -3.42 -2.01
CA ALA A 59 31.46 -2.57 -2.07
C ALA A 59 30.39 -2.97 -1.02
N LEU A 60 30.35 -4.24 -0.62
CA LEU A 60 29.41 -4.77 0.37
C LEU A 60 29.63 -4.19 1.77
N LYS A 61 30.87 -3.81 2.11
CA LYS A 61 31.18 -3.11 3.37
C LYS A 61 30.38 -1.82 3.54
N GLY A 62 30.12 -1.09 2.46
CA GLY A 62 29.32 0.14 2.50
C GLY A 62 27.81 -0.09 2.56
N ILE A 63 27.37 -1.35 2.51
CA ILE A 63 25.96 -1.78 2.42
C ILE A 63 25.53 -2.51 3.71
N VAL A 64 26.44 -3.25 4.35
CA VAL A 64 26.13 -4.09 5.53
C VAL A 64 25.46 -3.31 6.66
N ASP A 65 25.92 -2.08 6.92
CA ASP A 65 25.37 -1.20 7.97
C ASP A 65 24.00 -0.60 7.61
N LYS A 66 23.55 -0.80 6.36
CA LYS A 66 22.28 -0.29 5.83
C LYS A 66 21.25 -1.41 5.61
N VAL A 67 21.60 -2.66 5.91
CA VAL A 67 20.67 -3.78 5.88
C VAL A 67 19.58 -3.52 6.92
N PRO A 68 18.29 -3.56 6.55
CA PRO A 68 17.19 -3.44 7.50
C PRO A 68 17.31 -4.47 8.63
N GLU A 69 17.01 -4.09 9.86
CA GLU A 69 17.15 -4.97 11.04
C GLU A 69 16.32 -6.25 10.92
N GLU A 70 15.22 -6.20 10.16
CA GLU A 70 14.35 -7.32 9.87
C GLU A 70 14.99 -8.37 8.96
N CYS A 71 16.09 -8.03 8.28
CA CYS A 71 16.81 -8.87 7.32
C CYS A 71 18.11 -9.47 7.92
N LYS A 72 18.07 -9.96 9.17
CA LYS A 72 19.26 -10.49 9.88
C LYS A 72 20.05 -11.54 9.09
N ASN A 73 19.37 -12.52 8.49
CA ASN A 73 20.03 -13.57 7.72
C ASN A 73 20.83 -13.00 6.53
N LEU A 74 20.31 -11.95 5.88
CA LEU A 74 21.01 -11.28 4.79
C LEU A 74 22.25 -10.53 5.30
N LYS A 75 22.16 -9.92 6.48
CA LYS A 75 23.30 -9.26 7.12
C LYS A 75 24.42 -10.26 7.40
N GLU A 76 24.09 -11.41 7.99
CA GLU A 76 25.06 -12.49 8.26
C GLU A 76 25.70 -13.03 6.97
N GLU A 77 24.92 -13.14 5.89
CA GLU A 77 25.46 -13.57 4.59
C GLU A 77 26.42 -12.54 3.99
N ILE A 78 26.08 -11.24 4.07
CA ILE A 78 26.95 -10.15 3.61
C ILE A 78 28.26 -10.12 4.43
N GLU A 79 28.17 -10.33 5.76
CA GLU A 79 29.33 -10.38 6.64
C GLU A 79 30.31 -11.50 6.27
N LYS A 80 29.80 -12.69 5.93
CA LYS A 80 30.64 -13.80 5.42
C LYS A 80 31.41 -13.43 4.15
N TYR A 81 30.77 -12.74 3.20
CA TYR A 81 31.47 -12.29 2.00
C TYR A 81 32.52 -11.22 2.34
N ILE A 82 32.25 -10.32 3.28
CA ILE A 82 33.22 -9.31 3.74
C ILE A 82 34.44 -9.96 4.38
N GLU A 83 34.27 -11.05 5.14
CA GLU A 83 35.38 -11.84 5.68
C GLU A 83 36.22 -12.45 4.56
N MET A 84 35.58 -13.03 3.54
CA MET A 84 36.26 -13.54 2.35
C MET A 84 37.11 -12.45 1.64
N GLU A 85 36.69 -11.18 1.63
CA GLU A 85 37.53 -10.08 1.09
C GLU A 85 38.89 -9.99 1.78
N GLN A 86 38.90 -10.18 3.10
CA GLN A 86 40.14 -10.11 3.89
C GLN A 86 41.04 -11.31 3.57
N GLU A 87 40.44 -12.49 3.40
CA GLU A 87 41.17 -13.69 2.96
C GLU A 87 41.74 -13.53 1.56
N ILE A 88 40.99 -12.92 0.63
CA ILE A 88 41.46 -12.60 -0.74
C ILE A 88 42.68 -11.69 -0.67
N LYS A 89 42.64 -10.63 0.15
CA LYS A 89 43.78 -9.70 0.27
C LYS A 89 45.03 -10.40 0.80
N LYS A 90 44.90 -11.18 1.88
CA LYS A 90 46.03 -11.94 2.44
C LYS A 90 46.59 -12.96 1.44
N ALA A 91 45.72 -13.68 0.72
CA ALA A 91 46.13 -14.66 -0.26
C ALA A 91 46.80 -14.01 -1.48
N LYS A 92 46.36 -12.82 -1.91
CA LYS A 92 47.03 -12.01 -2.95
C LYS A 92 48.41 -11.52 -2.50
N GLU A 93 48.55 -11.02 -1.27
CA GLU A 93 49.83 -10.53 -0.72
C GLU A 93 50.88 -11.64 -0.61
N HIS A 94 50.47 -12.83 -0.17
CA HIS A 94 51.37 -13.97 -0.01
C HIS A 94 51.50 -14.86 -1.26
N MET A 95 50.79 -14.53 -2.35
CA MET A 95 50.65 -15.37 -3.54
C MET A 95 50.30 -16.83 -3.23
N ASP A 96 49.36 -17.04 -2.31
CA ASP A 96 48.89 -18.37 -1.94
C ASP A 96 47.84 -18.90 -2.94
N VAL A 97 48.32 -19.66 -3.91
CA VAL A 97 47.51 -20.20 -5.03
C VAL A 97 46.44 -21.19 -4.56
N GLU A 98 46.70 -21.98 -3.51
CA GLU A 98 45.76 -22.99 -3.01
C GLU A 98 44.56 -22.31 -2.35
N SER A 99 44.83 -21.31 -1.51
CA SER A 99 43.81 -20.48 -0.87
C SER A 99 43.00 -19.69 -1.90
N LEU A 100 43.66 -19.09 -2.91
CA LEU A 100 42.97 -18.41 -4.01
C LEU A 100 42.05 -19.34 -4.82
N LYS A 101 42.45 -20.59 -5.06
CA LYS A 101 41.58 -21.59 -5.72
C LYS A 101 40.34 -21.91 -4.89
N LYS A 102 40.52 -22.12 -3.57
CA LYS A 102 39.38 -22.40 -2.67
C LYS A 102 38.38 -21.24 -2.67
N ILE A 103 38.89 -20.01 -2.51
CA ILE A 103 38.05 -18.81 -2.51
C ILE A 103 37.35 -18.63 -3.87
N TYR A 104 38.01 -18.91 -5.00
CA TYR A 104 37.40 -18.83 -6.32
C TYR A 104 36.13 -19.68 -6.47
N TYR A 105 36.10 -20.89 -5.90
CA TYR A 105 34.94 -21.78 -5.95
C TYR A 105 33.82 -21.34 -5.00
N GLU A 106 34.16 -20.76 -3.86
CA GLU A 106 33.21 -20.28 -2.86
C GLU A 106 32.62 -18.89 -3.22
N LEU A 107 33.31 -18.13 -4.07
CA LEU A 107 32.88 -16.80 -4.49
C LEU A 107 31.56 -16.84 -5.30
N PRO A 108 30.57 -16.00 -4.94
CA PRO A 108 29.33 -15.90 -5.69
C PRO A 108 29.56 -15.35 -7.11
N SER A 109 28.67 -15.68 -8.03
CA SER A 109 28.82 -15.38 -9.46
C SER A 109 28.88 -13.88 -9.79
N PHE A 110 28.27 -13.02 -8.95
CA PHE A 110 28.29 -11.57 -9.12
C PHE A 110 29.64 -10.92 -8.73
N ALA A 111 30.52 -11.63 -8.03
CA ALA A 111 31.74 -11.05 -7.49
C ALA A 111 32.79 -10.83 -8.59
N LYS A 112 33.11 -9.56 -8.90
CA LYS A 112 34.21 -9.20 -9.82
C LYS A 112 35.56 -9.77 -9.36
N ASP A 113 35.76 -9.93 -8.06
CA ASP A 113 36.95 -10.55 -7.48
C ASP A 113 37.23 -11.94 -8.07
N LYS A 114 36.19 -12.66 -8.53
CA LYS A 114 36.30 -13.96 -9.17
C LYS A 114 37.08 -13.90 -10.50
N GLU A 115 36.89 -12.84 -11.28
CA GLU A 115 37.63 -12.64 -12.54
C GLU A 115 39.10 -12.27 -12.27
N GLU A 116 39.36 -11.44 -11.25
CA GLU A 116 40.73 -11.11 -10.85
C GLU A 116 41.49 -12.34 -10.37
N ILE A 117 40.86 -13.14 -9.50
CA ILE A 117 41.47 -14.38 -9.01
C ILE A 117 41.69 -15.35 -10.17
N SER A 118 40.74 -15.49 -11.09
CA SER A 118 40.92 -16.31 -12.30
C SER A 118 42.14 -15.85 -13.13
N ASN A 119 42.29 -14.54 -13.34
CA ASN A 119 43.44 -13.99 -14.06
C ASN A 119 44.77 -14.23 -13.33
N ILE A 120 44.79 -14.15 -11.99
CA ILE A 120 45.98 -14.45 -11.17
C ILE A 120 46.32 -15.94 -11.28
N LEU A 121 45.34 -16.82 -11.15
CA LEU A 121 45.52 -18.27 -11.27
C LEU A 121 46.03 -18.67 -12.67
N LEU A 122 45.48 -18.08 -13.73
CA LEU A 122 45.93 -18.27 -15.12
C LEU A 122 47.36 -17.75 -15.32
N ARG A 123 47.70 -16.58 -14.76
CA ARG A 123 49.07 -16.05 -14.82
C ARG A 123 50.04 -16.96 -14.08
N GLU A 124 49.69 -17.49 -12.91
CA GLU A 124 50.53 -18.43 -12.17
C GLU A 124 50.68 -19.76 -12.91
N GLU A 125 49.65 -20.26 -13.59
CA GLU A 125 49.77 -21.44 -14.47
C GLU A 125 50.72 -21.16 -15.64
N LEU A 126 50.56 -20.02 -16.32
CA LEU A 126 51.45 -19.58 -17.40
C LEU A 126 52.89 -19.29 -16.92
N ILE A 127 53.04 -18.79 -15.69
CA ILE A 127 54.34 -18.55 -15.06
C ILE A 127 54.97 -19.86 -14.61
N LYS A 128 54.20 -20.87 -14.16
CA LYS A 128 54.70 -22.22 -13.91
C LYS A 128 55.15 -22.88 -15.22
N GLU A 129 54.45 -22.63 -16.32
CA GLU A 129 54.87 -23.06 -17.66
C GLU A 129 56.11 -22.31 -18.14
N LYS A 130 56.19 -21.00 -17.92
CA LYS A 130 57.36 -20.17 -18.27
C LYS A 130 58.55 -20.34 -17.33
N LYS A 131 58.37 -20.70 -16.06
CA LYS A 131 59.46 -21.02 -15.10
C LYS A 131 60.15 -22.36 -15.40
N LYS A 132 59.65 -23.14 -16.38
CA LYS A 132 60.46 -24.17 -17.07
C LYS A 132 61.49 -23.58 -18.07
N GLN A 133 61.46 -22.27 -18.33
CA GLN A 133 62.44 -21.53 -19.10
C GLN A 133 62.78 -20.20 -18.40
N GLU A 134 63.80 -20.31 -17.54
CA GLU A 134 64.64 -19.27 -16.94
C GLU A 134 64.06 -18.02 -16.28
N ASN A 135 64.63 -17.77 -15.10
CA ASN A 135 64.39 -16.66 -14.21
C ASN A 135 64.73 -15.31 -14.84
N THR A 136 63.95 -14.28 -14.51
CA THR A 136 64.56 -12.97 -14.23
C THR A 136 63.71 -12.16 -13.27
N SER A 137 64.37 -11.71 -12.22
CA SER A 137 63.89 -10.79 -11.21
C SER A 137 64.52 -9.41 -11.40
N ARG A 138 63.86 -8.38 -10.85
CA ARG A 138 64.18 -6.93 -10.86
C ARG A 138 63.56 -6.09 -11.99
N LYS A 139 62.22 -6.03 -12.00
CA LYS A 139 61.41 -4.89 -12.50
C LYS A 139 60.17 -4.58 -11.62
N GLN A 140 60.07 -5.15 -10.43
CA GLN A 140 58.81 -5.16 -9.65
C GLN A 140 58.39 -3.76 -9.13
N THR A 141 59.30 -2.99 -8.55
CA THR A 141 58.94 -1.75 -7.81
C THR A 141 58.48 -0.56 -8.66
N LYS A 142 58.83 -0.47 -9.95
CA LYS A 142 58.34 0.60 -10.85
C LYS A 142 57.07 0.22 -11.61
N ILE A 143 56.76 -1.07 -11.67
CA ILE A 143 55.50 -1.57 -12.23
C ILE A 143 54.39 -1.36 -11.19
N ASP A 144 54.69 -1.63 -9.91
CA ASP A 144 53.71 -1.49 -8.82
C ASP A 144 53.15 -0.06 -8.68
N GLU A 145 53.97 1.00 -8.73
CA GLU A 145 53.48 2.39 -8.64
C GLU A 145 52.61 2.81 -9.84
N LYS A 146 52.94 2.30 -11.03
CA LYS A 146 52.19 2.62 -12.25
C LYS A 146 50.85 1.88 -12.27
N ASP A 147 50.85 0.63 -11.81
CA ASP A 147 49.66 -0.19 -11.63
C ASP A 147 48.74 0.40 -10.54
N GLU A 148 49.29 0.97 -9.47
CA GLU A 148 48.52 1.69 -8.45
C GLU A 148 47.83 2.95 -9.00
N ILE A 149 48.53 3.78 -9.76
CA ILE A 149 47.95 4.97 -10.40
C ILE A 149 46.83 4.56 -11.36
N GLU A 150 47.04 3.50 -12.15
CA GLU A 150 46.04 3.00 -13.08
C GLU A 150 44.80 2.43 -12.36
N ASN A 151 44.99 1.78 -11.21
CA ASN A 151 43.89 1.34 -10.35
C ASN A 151 43.10 2.50 -9.76
N ILE A 152 43.76 3.56 -9.29
CA ILE A 152 43.08 4.78 -8.79
C ILE A 152 42.27 5.43 -9.92
N LYS A 153 42.82 5.50 -11.15
CA LYS A 153 42.11 6.03 -12.32
C LYS A 153 40.90 5.19 -12.70
N LYS A 154 41.00 3.86 -12.65
CA LYS A 154 39.86 2.95 -12.87
C LYS A 154 38.78 3.14 -11.81
N GLU A 155 39.15 3.25 -10.53
CA GLU A 155 38.21 3.49 -9.44
C GLU A 155 37.50 4.85 -9.61
N ALA A 156 38.25 5.90 -9.95
CA ALA A 156 37.69 7.22 -10.23
C ALA A 156 36.67 7.19 -11.38
N LYS A 157 36.98 6.46 -12.45
CA LYS A 157 36.07 6.25 -13.58
C LYS A 157 34.79 5.55 -13.15
N GLU A 158 34.88 4.49 -12.34
CA GLU A 158 33.69 3.79 -11.82
C GLU A 158 32.78 4.72 -11.01
N TYR A 159 33.35 5.51 -10.09
CA TYR A 159 32.56 6.47 -9.29
C TYR A 159 31.99 7.62 -10.13
N TYR A 160 32.74 8.12 -11.12
CA TYR A 160 32.26 9.18 -12.01
C TYR A 160 31.09 8.71 -12.88
N GLU A 161 31.16 7.50 -13.45
CA GLU A 161 30.05 6.92 -14.22
C GLU A 161 28.83 6.64 -13.33
N LYS A 162 29.05 6.16 -12.09
CA LYS A 162 27.98 6.03 -11.10
C LYS A 162 27.33 7.39 -10.78
N LEU A 163 28.13 8.45 -10.62
CA LEU A 163 27.63 9.80 -10.39
C LEU A 163 26.80 10.31 -11.58
N LYS A 164 27.30 10.13 -12.80
CA LYS A 164 26.62 10.56 -14.02
C LYS A 164 25.23 9.93 -14.17
N LYS A 165 25.07 8.67 -13.75
CA LYS A 165 23.77 7.97 -13.74
C LYS A 165 22.78 8.54 -12.73
N ILE A 166 23.25 9.05 -11.58
CA ILE A 166 22.38 9.52 -10.50
C ILE A 166 22.12 11.03 -10.54
N SER A 167 23.04 11.82 -11.09
CA SER A 167 22.90 13.25 -11.27
C SER A 167 23.86 13.74 -12.35
N GLU A 168 23.29 14.02 -13.52
CA GLU A 168 24.04 14.52 -14.67
C GLU A 168 24.66 15.90 -14.36
N THR A 169 23.92 16.75 -13.66
CA THR A 169 24.35 18.12 -13.32
C THR A 169 25.62 18.17 -12.45
N GLU A 170 25.74 17.30 -11.43
CA GLU A 170 26.97 17.28 -10.62
C GLU A 170 28.13 16.59 -11.34
N ALA A 171 27.86 15.57 -12.16
CA ALA A 171 28.89 14.95 -12.99
C ALA A 171 29.51 16.00 -13.93
N GLU A 172 28.69 16.86 -14.51
CA GLU A 172 29.13 17.97 -15.37
C GLU A 172 30.01 18.98 -14.64
N ARG A 173 29.70 19.30 -13.38
CA ARG A 173 30.56 20.15 -12.53
C ARG A 173 31.92 19.52 -12.25
N LEU A 174 31.97 18.21 -12.04
CA LEU A 174 33.20 17.48 -11.76
C LEU A 174 33.99 17.08 -13.02
N LYS A 175 33.42 17.28 -14.22
CA LYS A 175 34.02 16.88 -15.49
C LYS A 175 35.46 17.39 -15.65
N PHE A 176 35.71 18.66 -15.32
CA PHE A 176 37.05 19.25 -15.40
C PHE A 176 38.07 18.53 -14.48
N LEU A 177 37.67 18.25 -13.23
CA LEU A 177 38.53 17.53 -12.28
C LEU A 177 38.77 16.09 -12.72
N TYR A 178 37.75 15.42 -13.27
CA TYR A 178 37.91 14.07 -13.81
C TYR A 178 38.86 14.03 -15.02
N GLU A 179 38.77 15.01 -15.93
CA GLU A 179 39.71 15.14 -17.05
C GLU A 179 41.14 15.45 -16.58
N GLU A 180 41.30 16.25 -15.52
CA GLU A 180 42.59 16.49 -14.86
C GLU A 180 43.17 15.18 -14.28
N LEU A 181 42.35 14.39 -13.59
CA LEU A 181 42.74 13.10 -13.02
C LEU A 181 43.25 12.12 -14.09
N LEU A 182 42.64 12.08 -15.27
CA LEU A 182 43.08 11.21 -16.35
C LEU A 182 44.46 11.58 -16.88
N LYS A 183 44.77 12.89 -16.94
CA LYS A 183 46.01 13.44 -17.52
C LYS A 183 47.15 13.55 -16.51
N SER A 184 46.85 13.57 -15.20
CA SER A 184 47.86 13.69 -14.16
C SER A 184 48.58 12.36 -13.91
N ASP A 185 49.87 12.45 -13.53
CA ASP A 185 50.68 11.35 -13.00
C ASP A 185 51.01 11.54 -11.51
N ASP A 186 50.57 12.65 -10.90
CA ASP A 186 50.74 12.92 -9.47
C ASP A 186 49.72 12.12 -8.66
N LYS A 187 50.20 11.05 -8.02
CA LYS A 187 49.40 10.16 -7.16
C LYS A 187 48.64 10.91 -6.07
N PHE A 188 49.24 11.95 -5.46
CA PHE A 188 48.58 12.70 -4.40
C PHE A 188 47.40 13.51 -4.96
N ARG A 189 47.61 14.21 -6.08
CA ARG A 189 46.56 14.99 -6.74
C ARG A 189 45.42 14.11 -7.25
N ILE A 190 45.74 12.97 -7.86
CA ILE A 190 44.75 11.99 -8.36
C ILE A 190 43.91 11.45 -7.19
N ASN A 191 44.52 11.13 -6.05
CA ASN A 191 43.79 10.68 -4.87
C ASN A 191 42.85 11.75 -4.30
N LEU A 192 43.27 13.02 -4.23
CA LEU A 192 42.40 14.10 -3.78
C LEU A 192 41.15 14.24 -4.67
N ILE A 193 41.34 14.16 -5.99
CA ILE A 193 40.22 14.23 -6.94
C ILE A 193 39.31 13.00 -6.80
N LEU A 194 39.86 11.80 -6.61
CA LEU A 194 39.08 10.59 -6.35
C LEU A 194 38.20 10.75 -5.08
N GLU A 195 38.77 11.25 -3.99
CA GLU A 195 38.03 11.45 -2.74
C GLU A 195 36.92 12.51 -2.88
N GLU A 196 37.15 13.57 -3.68
CA GLU A 196 36.10 14.55 -4.01
C GLU A 196 34.96 13.91 -4.79
N ILE A 197 35.26 13.11 -5.83
CA ILE A 197 34.25 12.38 -6.61
C ILE A 197 33.46 11.42 -5.70
N LYS A 198 34.14 10.68 -4.81
CA LYS A 198 33.51 9.79 -3.83
C LYS A 198 32.60 10.54 -2.86
N TYR A 199 33.05 11.70 -2.37
CA TYR A 199 32.27 12.53 -1.44
C TYR A 199 30.98 13.05 -2.09
N VAL A 200 31.08 13.63 -3.29
CA VAL A 200 29.92 14.13 -4.04
C VAL A 200 28.96 12.99 -4.38
N TYR A 201 29.50 11.86 -4.84
CA TYR A 201 28.73 10.65 -5.09
C TYR A 201 28.01 10.17 -3.83
N ALA A 202 28.69 10.04 -2.69
CA ALA A 202 28.10 9.57 -1.44
C ALA A 202 26.95 10.48 -0.97
N ARG A 203 27.08 11.80 -1.15
CA ARG A 203 26.04 12.77 -0.84
C ARG A 203 24.82 12.63 -1.75
N LYS A 204 25.04 12.59 -3.08
CA LYS A 204 23.96 12.47 -4.06
C LYS A 204 23.27 11.12 -4.06
N LYS A 205 24.03 10.05 -3.85
CA LYS A 205 23.51 8.68 -3.69
C LYS A 205 22.40 8.59 -2.65
N LYS A 206 22.60 9.21 -1.47
CA LYS A 206 21.56 9.22 -0.41
C LYS A 206 20.27 9.92 -0.87
N GLN A 207 20.41 11.06 -1.56
CA GLN A 207 19.27 11.83 -2.07
C GLN A 207 18.54 11.09 -3.20
N PHE A 208 19.31 10.51 -4.12
CA PHE A 208 18.79 9.75 -5.25
C PHE A 208 18.02 8.52 -4.79
N VAL A 209 18.60 7.70 -3.91
CA VAL A 209 17.92 6.50 -3.37
C VAL A 209 16.60 6.89 -2.71
N LYS A 210 16.59 7.93 -1.87
CA LYS A 210 15.35 8.43 -1.24
C LYS A 210 14.32 8.87 -2.28
N SER A 211 14.71 9.74 -3.20
CA SER A 211 13.86 10.24 -4.29
C SER A 211 13.22 9.11 -5.10
N GLU A 212 14.05 8.17 -5.54
CA GLU A 212 13.63 7.06 -6.36
C GLU A 212 12.69 6.11 -5.61
N THR A 213 12.92 5.85 -4.31
CA THR A 213 11.99 5.04 -3.51
C THR A 213 10.61 5.70 -3.41
N LEU A 214 10.55 7.02 -3.22
CA LEU A 214 9.28 7.76 -3.16
C LEU A 214 8.53 7.68 -4.50
N LYS A 215 9.22 7.88 -5.62
CA LYS A 215 8.64 7.72 -6.96
C LYS A 215 8.05 6.33 -7.18
N GLU A 216 8.76 5.28 -6.77
CA GLU A 216 8.28 3.90 -6.92
C GLU A 216 7.09 3.57 -6.01
N MET A 217 6.97 4.24 -4.86
CA MET A 217 5.78 4.11 -4.01
C MET A 217 4.56 4.75 -4.67
N ILE A 218 4.73 5.90 -5.34
CA ILE A 218 3.65 6.60 -6.04
C ILE A 218 3.27 5.93 -7.36
N SER A 219 4.24 5.40 -8.11
CA SER A 219 4.01 4.84 -9.45
C SER A 219 2.97 3.72 -9.46
N LYS A 220 2.84 2.97 -8.36
CA LYS A 220 1.80 1.95 -8.15
C LYS A 220 0.38 2.48 -8.31
N HIS A 221 0.15 3.78 -8.13
CA HIS A 221 -1.16 4.39 -8.27
C HIS A 221 -1.52 4.73 -9.73
N LEU A 222 -0.57 4.71 -10.67
CA LEU A 222 -0.85 4.98 -12.10
C LEU A 222 -1.76 3.94 -12.74
N SER A 223 -1.62 2.67 -12.35
CA SER A 223 -2.51 1.58 -12.78
C SER A 223 -3.89 1.66 -12.14
N GLY A 224 -4.07 2.52 -11.13
CA GLY A 224 -5.33 2.75 -10.47
C GLY A 224 -6.32 3.55 -11.31
N ASP A 225 -7.58 3.43 -10.94
CA ASP A 225 -8.66 4.24 -11.50
C ASP A 225 -8.70 5.62 -10.81
N LEU A 226 -7.72 6.44 -11.18
CA LEU A 226 -7.53 7.83 -10.77
C LEU A 226 -7.94 8.82 -11.87
N PRO A 227 -8.36 10.05 -11.50
CA PRO A 227 -8.63 11.14 -12.42
C PRO A 227 -7.41 11.46 -13.28
N LYS A 228 -7.68 11.95 -14.50
CA LYS A 228 -6.62 12.31 -15.45
C LYS A 228 -5.66 13.37 -14.88
N SER A 229 -6.19 14.37 -14.17
CA SER A 229 -5.37 15.41 -13.50
C SER A 229 -4.39 14.81 -12.49
N LEU A 230 -4.84 13.93 -11.60
CA LEU A 230 -3.95 13.26 -10.64
C LEU A 230 -2.93 12.33 -11.33
N LYS A 231 -3.31 11.68 -12.44
CA LYS A 231 -2.36 10.88 -13.23
C LYS A 231 -1.27 11.74 -13.89
N GLU A 232 -1.62 12.93 -14.37
CA GLU A 232 -0.66 13.89 -14.93
C GLU A 232 0.29 14.43 -13.85
N GLU A 233 -0.23 14.74 -12.66
CA GLU A 233 0.60 15.14 -11.52
C GLU A 233 1.57 14.03 -11.08
N ILE A 234 1.11 12.77 -11.07
CA ILE A 234 1.98 11.62 -10.80
C ILE A 234 3.08 11.53 -11.86
N LYS A 235 2.76 11.66 -13.16
CA LYS A 235 3.77 11.63 -14.22
C LYS A 235 4.80 12.73 -14.06
N ALA A 236 4.36 13.97 -13.82
CA ALA A 236 5.25 15.09 -13.56
C ALA A 236 6.15 14.87 -12.33
N PHE A 237 5.62 14.23 -11.28
CA PHE A 237 6.40 13.85 -10.10
C PHE A 237 7.48 12.80 -10.43
N LEU A 238 7.17 11.83 -11.29
CA LEU A 238 8.11 10.77 -11.68
C LEU A 238 9.24 11.29 -12.59
N GLU A 239 8.97 12.30 -13.42
CA GLU A 239 9.93 12.89 -14.36
C GLU A 239 10.98 13.80 -13.71
N LYS A 240 10.76 14.29 -12.48
CA LYS A 240 11.73 15.12 -11.76
C LYS A 240 13.02 14.35 -11.45
N GLU A 241 14.18 14.98 -11.56
CA GLU A 241 15.46 14.36 -11.17
C GLU A 241 15.48 13.96 -9.68
N ILE A 242 15.08 14.87 -8.79
CA ILE A 242 14.99 14.66 -7.34
C ILE A 242 13.62 15.10 -6.83
N VAL A 243 13.01 14.29 -5.96
CA VAL A 243 11.77 14.62 -5.24
C VAL A 243 11.98 14.67 -3.73
N SER A 244 11.24 15.55 -3.06
CA SER A 244 11.24 15.70 -1.60
C SER A 244 10.17 14.82 -0.92
N GLU A 245 10.31 14.66 0.39
CA GLU A 245 9.34 13.90 1.19
C GLU A 245 8.04 14.68 1.38
N GLU A 246 8.12 16.00 1.44
CA GLU A 246 6.98 16.90 1.53
C GLU A 246 6.12 16.82 0.28
N GLU A 247 6.74 16.86 -0.91
CA GLU A 247 6.02 16.69 -2.19
C GLU A 247 5.36 15.32 -2.28
N TYR A 248 6.04 14.26 -1.82
CA TYR A 248 5.46 12.92 -1.75
C TYR A 248 4.24 12.88 -0.82
N LYS A 249 4.35 13.41 0.40
CA LYS A 249 3.27 13.43 1.39
C LYS A 249 2.06 14.18 0.87
N ASP A 250 2.27 15.34 0.25
CA ASP A 250 1.19 16.13 -0.33
C ASP A 250 0.46 15.35 -1.44
N LEU A 251 1.19 14.83 -2.44
CA LEU A 251 0.60 14.09 -3.55
C LEU A 251 -0.10 12.80 -3.08
N ASN A 252 0.53 12.05 -2.16
CA ASN A 252 -0.03 10.83 -1.62
C ASN A 252 -1.31 11.07 -0.81
N SER A 253 -1.39 12.20 -0.10
CA SER A 253 -2.60 12.58 0.64
C SER A 253 -3.79 12.84 -0.30
N ARG A 254 -3.54 13.52 -1.43
CA ARG A 254 -4.53 13.78 -2.48
C ARG A 254 -5.01 12.50 -3.16
N ILE A 255 -4.09 11.59 -3.47
CA ILE A 255 -4.42 10.25 -4.00
C ILE A 255 -5.28 9.47 -2.99
N THR A 256 -4.86 9.42 -1.73
CA THR A 256 -5.54 8.67 -0.68
C THR A 256 -6.95 9.17 -0.44
N ARG A 257 -7.12 10.49 -0.34
CA ARG A 257 -8.44 11.14 -0.21
C ARG A 257 -9.35 10.79 -1.38
N HIS A 258 -8.85 10.84 -2.61
CA HIS A 258 -9.66 10.47 -3.77
C HIS A 258 -10.10 8.99 -3.71
N LEU A 259 -9.21 8.09 -3.30
CA LEU A 259 -9.52 6.66 -3.14
C LEU A 259 -10.54 6.41 -2.02
N MET A 260 -10.47 7.17 -0.92
CA MET A 260 -11.43 7.11 0.18
C MET A 260 -12.80 7.63 -0.23
N GLU A 261 -12.88 8.83 -0.81
CA GLU A 261 -14.13 9.41 -1.32
C GLU A 261 -14.79 8.49 -2.35
N LYS A 262 -14.00 7.80 -3.17
CA LYS A 262 -14.52 6.82 -4.12
C LYS A 262 -15.05 5.56 -3.46
N LYS A 263 -14.41 5.07 -2.39
CA LYS A 263 -14.93 3.94 -1.61
C LYS A 263 -16.24 4.30 -0.92
N GLU A 264 -16.36 5.51 -0.40
CA GLU A 264 -17.61 6.03 0.17
C GLU A 264 -18.69 6.26 -0.90
N ARG A 265 -18.31 6.61 -2.13
CA ARG A 265 -19.21 6.78 -3.28
C ARG A 265 -19.52 5.51 -4.06
N LYS A 266 -18.85 4.38 -3.80
CA LYS A 266 -19.23 3.10 -4.41
C LYS A 266 -20.58 2.71 -3.83
N SER A 267 -21.63 2.96 -4.62
CA SER A 267 -22.95 2.38 -4.47
C SER A 267 -22.82 0.91 -4.08
N ILE A 268 -23.61 0.50 -3.09
CA ILE A 268 -23.71 -0.89 -2.64
C ILE A 268 -23.89 -1.76 -3.90
N SER A 269 -23.08 -2.82 -4.04
CA SER A 269 -23.16 -3.66 -5.23
C SER A 269 -24.58 -4.25 -5.36
N LYS A 270 -25.05 -4.53 -6.58
CA LYS A 270 -26.36 -5.18 -6.77
C LYS A 270 -26.50 -6.47 -5.93
N GLU A 271 -25.39 -7.17 -5.75
CA GLU A 271 -25.32 -8.41 -4.97
C GLU A 271 -25.47 -8.16 -3.45
N ASP A 272 -24.95 -7.04 -2.96
CA ASP A 272 -25.14 -6.63 -1.56
C ASP A 272 -26.56 -6.10 -1.32
N ILE A 273 -27.17 -5.41 -2.29
CA ILE A 273 -28.59 -5.01 -2.26
C ILE A 273 -29.50 -6.26 -2.23
N ASP A 274 -29.18 -7.29 -3.02
CA ASP A 274 -29.90 -8.55 -3.04
C ASP A 274 -29.80 -9.30 -1.70
N LYS A 275 -28.60 -9.35 -1.10
CA LYS A 275 -28.40 -9.93 0.24
C LYS A 275 -29.18 -9.17 1.30
N LEU A 276 -29.04 -7.84 1.33
CA LEU A 276 -29.77 -6.94 2.22
C LEU A 276 -31.29 -7.17 2.17
N SER A 277 -31.84 -7.19 0.96
CA SER A 277 -33.29 -7.35 0.76
C SER A 277 -33.79 -8.71 1.23
N ARG A 278 -33.00 -9.79 1.04
CA ARG A 278 -33.32 -11.13 1.55
C ARG A 278 -33.29 -11.18 3.08
N PHE A 279 -32.23 -10.68 3.72
CA PHE A 279 -32.12 -10.70 5.17
C PHE A 279 -33.18 -9.83 5.87
N LEU A 280 -33.54 -8.69 5.27
CA LEU A 280 -34.64 -7.85 5.75
C LEU A 280 -35.98 -8.60 5.68
N SER A 281 -36.26 -9.26 4.55
CA SER A 281 -37.46 -10.09 4.37
C SER A 281 -37.56 -11.19 5.43
N GLU A 282 -36.47 -11.91 5.66
CA GLU A 282 -36.41 -13.00 6.63
C GLU A 282 -36.62 -12.51 8.07
N SER A 283 -35.98 -11.41 8.44
CA SER A 283 -36.11 -10.81 9.78
C SER A 283 -37.54 -10.33 10.04
N LEU A 284 -38.16 -9.67 9.06
CA LEU A 284 -39.53 -9.16 9.18
C LEU A 284 -40.56 -10.29 9.20
N ARG A 285 -40.36 -11.36 8.42
CA ARG A 285 -41.19 -12.57 8.50
C ARG A 285 -41.08 -13.25 9.87
N ARG A 286 -39.88 -13.37 10.43
CA ARG A 286 -39.66 -13.94 11.78
C ARG A 286 -40.43 -13.18 12.85
N LEU A 287 -40.52 -11.85 12.72
CA LEU A 287 -41.22 -10.98 13.66
C LEU A 287 -42.73 -10.84 13.39
N GLY A 288 -43.29 -11.58 12.42
CA GLY A 288 -44.73 -11.65 12.18
C GLY A 288 -45.32 -10.55 11.29
N TYR A 289 -44.50 -9.83 10.52
CA TYR A 289 -44.98 -8.80 9.59
C TYR A 289 -45.53 -9.42 8.31
N GLN A 290 -46.80 -9.11 7.99
CA GLN A 290 -47.57 -9.74 6.90
C GLN A 290 -47.66 -8.81 5.68
N ILE A 291 -46.64 -8.84 4.83
CA ILE A 291 -46.63 -8.71 3.36
C ILE A 291 -45.15 -8.56 3.04
N VAL A 292 -44.53 -9.67 2.69
CA VAL A 292 -43.28 -9.63 1.94
C VAL A 292 -43.49 -10.50 0.71
N ASN A 293 -44.28 -9.98 -0.23
CA ASN A 293 -44.39 -10.57 -1.56
C ASN A 293 -43.10 -10.27 -2.34
N ASP A 294 -42.71 -11.16 -3.26
CA ASP A 294 -41.48 -11.01 -4.05
C ASP A 294 -41.43 -9.67 -4.82
N GLU A 295 -42.59 -9.14 -5.20
CA GLU A 295 -42.71 -7.82 -5.84
C GLU A 295 -42.38 -6.65 -4.90
N ALA A 296 -42.70 -6.76 -3.61
CA ALA A 296 -42.31 -5.76 -2.61
C ALA A 296 -40.78 -5.74 -2.41
N ILE A 297 -40.14 -6.92 -2.48
CA ILE A 297 -38.69 -7.04 -2.46
C ILE A 297 -38.08 -6.40 -3.73
N GLU A 298 -38.63 -6.68 -4.91
CA GLU A 298 -38.14 -6.09 -6.17
C GLU A 298 -38.32 -4.57 -6.24
N ARG A 299 -39.38 -4.03 -5.62
CA ARG A 299 -39.58 -2.57 -5.48
C ARG A 299 -38.59 -1.96 -4.49
N LEU A 300 -38.30 -2.64 -3.39
CA LEU A 300 -37.28 -2.21 -2.42
C LEU A 300 -35.89 -2.16 -3.07
N LYS A 301 -35.55 -3.13 -3.92
CA LYS A 301 -34.28 -3.14 -4.70
C LYS A 301 -34.15 -1.97 -5.67
N LYS A 302 -35.28 -1.44 -6.16
CA LYS A 302 -35.35 -0.27 -7.05
C LYS A 302 -35.35 1.06 -6.29
N GLY A 303 -35.24 1.02 -4.95
CA GLY A 303 -35.26 2.20 -4.09
C GLY A 303 -36.65 2.82 -3.87
N GLU A 304 -37.71 2.09 -4.21
CA GLU A 304 -39.08 2.53 -3.94
C GLU A 304 -39.44 2.37 -2.46
N VAL A 305 -40.41 3.17 -2.00
CA VAL A 305 -40.98 3.02 -0.65
C VAL A 305 -41.97 1.86 -0.66
N VAL A 306 -41.77 0.91 0.25
CA VAL A 306 -42.63 -0.27 0.44
C VAL A 306 -43.35 -0.16 1.77
N GLU A 307 -44.66 -0.40 1.78
CA GLU A 307 -45.46 -0.48 3.01
C GLU A 307 -45.60 -1.93 3.45
N ILE A 308 -45.28 -2.21 4.71
CA ILE A 308 -45.36 -3.54 5.31
C ILE A 308 -46.36 -3.49 6.44
N ASN A 309 -47.38 -4.36 6.40
CA ASN A 309 -48.34 -4.45 7.48
C ASN A 309 -47.69 -5.02 8.73
N THR A 310 -48.05 -4.44 9.87
CA THR A 310 -47.49 -4.84 11.15
C THR A 310 -48.40 -5.81 11.88
N PRO A 311 -47.86 -6.64 12.79
CA PRO A 311 -48.67 -7.50 13.65
C PRO A 311 -49.46 -6.72 14.73
N PHE A 312 -49.34 -5.38 14.76
CA PHE A 312 -49.96 -4.52 15.77
C PHE A 312 -51.38 -4.05 15.41
N GLY A 313 -51.90 -4.49 14.26
CA GLY A 313 -53.26 -4.21 13.78
C GLY A 313 -53.29 -3.59 12.40
N GLU A 314 -54.43 -3.66 11.74
CA GLU A 314 -54.59 -3.26 10.33
C GLU A 314 -54.28 -1.78 10.07
N ASP A 315 -54.38 -0.93 11.09
CA ASP A 315 -54.16 0.51 10.98
C ASP A 315 -52.67 0.92 11.10
N TYR A 316 -51.75 -0.02 11.34
CA TYR A 316 -50.33 0.25 11.51
C TYR A 316 -49.48 -0.36 10.40
N VAL A 317 -48.62 0.46 9.79
CA VAL A 317 -47.70 0.05 8.73
C VAL A 317 -46.28 0.54 8.99
N VAL A 318 -45.30 -0.21 8.48
CA VAL A 318 -43.90 0.20 8.41
C VAL A 318 -43.55 0.52 6.96
N ARG A 319 -43.13 1.75 6.71
CA ARG A 319 -42.55 2.16 5.43
C ARG A 319 -41.06 1.91 5.42
N ILE A 320 -40.59 1.16 4.44
CA ILE A 320 -39.18 0.84 4.23
C ILE A 320 -38.72 1.40 2.90
N ARG A 321 -37.54 2.02 2.89
CA ARG A 321 -36.84 2.43 1.67
C ARG A 321 -35.35 2.13 1.80
N LEU A 322 -34.78 1.53 0.76
CA LEU A 322 -33.34 1.32 0.63
C LEU A 322 -32.82 2.20 -0.50
N ASP A 323 -31.98 3.19 -0.20
CA ASP A 323 -31.41 4.06 -1.24
C ASP A 323 -30.29 3.34 -2.02
N GLU A 324 -29.95 3.84 -3.21
CA GLU A 324 -28.83 3.36 -4.06
C GLU A 324 -27.46 3.47 -3.35
N LYS A 325 -27.40 4.30 -2.31
CA LYS A 325 -26.25 4.44 -1.40
C LYS A 325 -26.24 3.45 -0.23
N GLY A 326 -27.23 2.56 -0.14
CA GLY A 326 -27.31 1.59 0.93
C GLY A 326 -27.96 2.06 2.22
N ILE A 327 -28.58 3.24 2.21
CA ILE A 327 -29.19 3.83 3.41
C ILE A 327 -30.57 3.21 3.58
N LEU A 328 -30.77 2.47 4.68
CA LEU A 328 -32.06 1.93 5.07
C LEU A 328 -32.84 2.96 5.89
N THR A 329 -33.99 3.42 5.36
CA THR A 329 -34.93 4.29 6.08
C THR A 329 -36.15 3.47 6.51
N LEU A 330 -36.48 3.50 7.80
CA LEU A 330 -37.65 2.85 8.37
C LEU A 330 -38.57 3.90 9.01
N LYS A 331 -39.87 3.84 8.74
CA LYS A 331 -40.85 4.76 9.34
C LYS A 331 -42.11 4.01 9.75
N PHE A 332 -42.46 4.07 11.04
CA PHE A 332 -43.70 3.53 11.58
C PHE A 332 -44.83 4.56 11.44
N VAL A 333 -45.98 4.16 10.90
CA VAL A 333 -47.10 5.05 10.58
C VAL A 333 -48.42 4.41 11.03
N ARG A 334 -49.30 5.20 11.66
CA ARG A 334 -50.69 4.81 11.95
C ARG A 334 -51.66 5.57 11.04
N TYR A 335 -52.56 4.84 10.39
CA TYR A 335 -53.65 5.44 9.62
C TYR A 335 -54.87 5.71 10.52
N VAL A 336 -55.35 6.95 10.52
CA VAL A 336 -56.47 7.43 11.33
C VAL A 336 -57.48 8.19 10.47
N GLU A 337 -58.74 8.28 10.89
CA GLU A 337 -59.74 9.06 10.15
C GLU A 337 -59.54 10.56 10.32
N ASP A 338 -59.25 11.00 11.56
CA ASP A 338 -58.85 12.36 11.89
C ASP A 338 -57.84 12.36 13.05
N GLU A 339 -56.70 13.02 12.87
CA GLU A 339 -55.64 13.14 13.88
C GLU A 339 -56.09 13.97 15.09
N ASN A 340 -57.03 14.90 14.88
CA ASN A 340 -57.53 15.81 15.91
C ASN A 340 -58.57 15.16 16.84
N ASN A 341 -59.14 14.01 16.46
CA ASN A 341 -60.16 13.29 17.23
C ASN A 341 -59.60 12.13 18.07
N LEU A 342 -58.28 11.95 18.11
CA LEU A 342 -57.65 10.90 18.89
C LEU A 342 -57.68 11.22 20.39
N SER A 343 -58.27 10.32 21.17
CA SER A 343 -58.29 10.42 22.64
C SER A 343 -56.88 10.28 23.24
N MET A 344 -56.67 10.80 24.46
CA MET A 344 -55.38 10.59 25.17
C MET A 344 -55.05 9.11 25.33
N TYR A 345 -56.05 8.28 25.63
CA TYR A 345 -55.87 6.83 25.78
C TYR A 345 -55.36 6.17 24.49
N GLU A 346 -55.89 6.56 23.33
CA GLU A 346 -55.41 6.05 22.05
C GLU A 346 -53.98 6.50 21.73
N LYS A 347 -53.63 7.75 22.07
CA LYS A 347 -52.26 8.26 21.89
C LYS A 347 -51.26 7.55 22.80
N GLU A 348 -51.64 7.19 24.02
CA GLU A 348 -50.80 6.40 24.93
C GLU A 348 -50.63 4.95 24.44
N LYS A 349 -51.72 4.35 23.94
CA LYS A 349 -51.68 3.02 23.32
C LYS A 349 -50.75 3.00 22.09
N ASP A 350 -50.81 4.03 21.24
CA ASP A 350 -49.92 4.18 20.09
C ASP A 350 -48.46 4.26 20.49
N LYS A 351 -48.14 5.07 21.51
CA LYS A 351 -46.79 5.19 22.05
C LYS A 351 -46.28 3.85 22.57
N ALA A 352 -47.11 3.08 23.27
CA ALA A 352 -46.74 1.75 23.75
C ALA A 352 -46.47 0.75 22.60
N ILE A 353 -47.26 0.81 21.53
CA ILE A 353 -47.06 0.00 20.32
C ILE A 353 -45.78 0.43 19.58
N ALA A 354 -45.53 1.73 19.49
CA ALA A 354 -44.35 2.28 18.85
C ALA A 354 -43.06 1.88 19.58
N LYS A 355 -43.08 1.79 20.91
CA LYS A 355 -41.95 1.25 21.70
C LYS A 355 -41.64 -0.20 21.31
N ARG A 356 -42.67 -1.04 21.15
CA ARG A 356 -42.50 -2.42 20.65
C ARG A 356 -41.94 -2.46 19.23
N TRP A 357 -42.30 -1.51 18.36
CA TRP A 357 -41.66 -1.37 17.05
C TRP A 357 -40.18 -1.00 17.17
N CYS A 358 -39.81 -0.07 18.06
CA CYS A 358 -38.41 0.27 18.27
C CYS A 358 -37.56 -0.91 18.76
N ASP A 359 -38.14 -1.78 19.59
CA ASP A 359 -37.48 -3.02 20.02
C ASP A 359 -37.29 -3.99 18.85
N ASN A 360 -38.34 -4.20 18.04
CA ASN A 360 -38.25 -4.99 16.80
C ASN A 360 -37.20 -4.41 15.82
N GLN A 361 -37.12 -3.08 15.70
CA GLN A 361 -36.14 -2.41 14.86
C GLN A 361 -34.71 -2.66 15.34
N LYS A 362 -34.47 -2.64 16.66
CA LYS A 362 -33.16 -2.99 17.24
C LYS A 362 -32.78 -4.44 16.92
N GLU A 363 -33.71 -5.38 17.05
CA GLU A 363 -33.48 -6.79 16.73
C GLU A 363 -33.12 -6.99 15.25
N ILE A 364 -33.81 -6.30 14.33
CA ILE A 364 -33.50 -6.33 12.90
C ILE A 364 -32.08 -5.78 12.64
N ILE A 365 -31.71 -4.67 13.29
CA ILE A 365 -30.38 -4.07 13.15
C ILE A 365 -29.29 -5.01 13.65
N GLU A 366 -29.48 -5.63 14.82
CA GLU A 366 -28.53 -6.59 15.37
C GLU A 366 -28.37 -7.80 14.48
N PHE A 367 -29.48 -8.32 13.94
CA PHE A 367 -29.43 -9.43 12.99
C PHE A 367 -28.65 -9.08 11.72
N LEU A 368 -28.85 -7.88 11.16
CA LEU A 368 -28.10 -7.43 9.98
C LEU A 368 -26.60 -7.25 10.28
N ARG A 369 -26.24 -6.70 11.45
CA ARG A 369 -24.84 -6.57 11.88
C ARG A 369 -24.16 -7.92 12.06
N ASN A 370 -24.84 -8.88 12.69
CA ASN A 370 -24.31 -10.22 12.92
C ASN A 370 -24.05 -10.99 11.60
N ASN A 371 -24.73 -10.60 10.52
CA ASN A 371 -24.53 -11.15 9.18
C ASN A 371 -23.57 -10.31 8.31
N GLY A 372 -22.78 -9.42 8.92
CA GLY A 372 -21.70 -8.68 8.23
C GLY A 372 -22.15 -7.47 7.43
N ILE A 373 -23.38 -6.99 7.65
CA ILE A 373 -23.93 -5.84 6.93
C ILE A 373 -23.83 -4.59 7.80
N ALA A 374 -22.93 -3.68 7.44
CA ALA A 374 -22.83 -2.36 8.04
C ALA A 374 -23.75 -1.36 7.31
N LEU A 375 -24.88 -1.02 7.92
CA LEU A 375 -25.82 -0.01 7.42
C LEU A 375 -25.59 1.33 8.14
N GLU A 376 -25.52 2.42 7.37
CA GLU A 376 -25.73 3.76 7.93
C GLU A 376 -27.22 3.96 8.22
N LEU A 377 -27.58 3.93 9.50
CA LEU A 377 -28.94 4.17 9.95
C LEU A 377 -29.17 5.68 10.07
N LYS A 378 -30.02 6.24 9.20
CA LYS A 378 -30.55 7.60 9.37
C LYS A 378 -32.01 7.53 9.79
N ASN A 379 -32.37 8.38 10.76
CA ASN A 379 -33.72 8.57 11.33
C ASN A 379 -34.20 7.44 12.26
N ILE A 380 -33.44 7.10 13.31
CA ILE A 380 -34.02 6.47 14.50
C ILE A 380 -34.64 7.61 15.31
N MET A 381 -35.97 7.76 15.25
CA MET A 381 -36.71 8.66 16.14
C MET A 381 -37.43 7.80 17.17
N GLU A 382 -37.22 8.11 18.45
CA GLU A 382 -37.95 7.44 19.51
C GLU A 382 -39.41 7.94 19.52
N PRO A 383 -40.37 7.07 19.89
CA PRO A 383 -41.79 7.40 19.82
C PRO A 383 -42.24 8.47 20.82
N GLU A 384 -41.36 8.83 21.76
CA GLU A 384 -41.53 9.95 22.68
C GLU A 384 -41.31 11.30 21.99
N ASP A 385 -40.54 11.34 20.89
CA ASP A 385 -40.21 12.56 20.15
C ASP A 385 -41.26 12.92 19.08
N ARG A 386 -41.75 11.93 18.31
CA ARG A 386 -42.78 12.14 17.28
C ARG A 386 -43.42 10.83 16.82
N PHE A 387 -44.76 10.78 16.81
CA PHE A 387 -45.53 9.70 16.21
C PHE A 387 -46.18 10.17 14.91
N TYR A 388 -46.20 9.34 13.86
CA TYR A 388 -46.69 9.73 12.53
C TYR A 388 -48.11 9.21 12.27
N TYR A 389 -49.06 10.14 12.22
CA TYR A 389 -50.45 9.88 11.82
C TYR A 389 -50.68 10.25 10.35
N GLU A 390 -51.41 9.42 9.61
CA GLU A 390 -51.87 9.73 8.25
C GLU A 390 -53.36 9.44 8.07
N LYS A 391 -54.04 10.24 7.24
CA LYS A 391 -55.48 10.05 6.96
C LYS A 391 -55.75 8.77 6.19
N LYS A 392 -56.74 7.97 6.61
CA LYS A 392 -57.18 6.72 5.94
C LYS A 392 -57.55 6.92 4.46
N GLU A 393 -57.95 8.13 4.04
CA GLU A 393 -58.20 8.45 2.62
C GLU A 393 -56.95 8.28 1.74
N LYS A 394 -55.75 8.59 2.26
CA LYS A 394 -54.49 8.39 1.53
C LYS A 394 -54.16 6.91 1.34
N ARG A 395 -54.55 6.05 2.27
CA ARG A 395 -54.37 4.59 2.17
C ARG A 395 -55.15 4.01 1.00
N LYS A 396 -56.41 4.43 0.81
CA LYS A 396 -57.25 4.00 -0.33
C LYS A 396 -56.69 4.46 -1.68
N SER A 397 -56.05 5.63 -1.75
CA SER A 397 -55.36 6.10 -2.97
C SER A 397 -54.10 5.28 -3.29
N ILE A 398 -53.35 4.85 -2.28
CA ILE A 398 -52.14 4.02 -2.42
C ILE A 398 -52.52 2.57 -2.77
N GLU A 399 -53.51 1.98 -2.11
CA GLU A 399 -54.04 0.65 -2.43
C GLU A 399 -54.68 0.61 -3.82
N GLY A 400 -55.42 1.65 -4.22
CA GLY A 400 -56.01 1.79 -5.56
C GLY A 400 -54.97 1.90 -6.68
N GLN A 401 -53.85 2.61 -6.47
CA GLN A 401 -52.73 2.67 -7.43
C GLN A 401 -51.94 1.36 -7.51
N THR A 402 -51.91 0.58 -6.42
CA THR A 402 -51.24 -0.73 -6.39
C THR A 402 -52.08 -1.76 -7.17
N GLN A 403 -53.41 -1.79 -6.95
CA GLN A 403 -54.32 -2.67 -7.70
C GLN A 403 -54.48 -2.32 -9.20
N GLU A 404 -54.39 -1.04 -9.59
CA GLU A 404 -54.39 -0.65 -11.02
C GLU A 404 -53.10 -1.05 -11.74
N LYS A 405 -51.96 -1.09 -11.05
CA LYS A 405 -50.70 -1.61 -11.61
C LYS A 405 -50.77 -3.14 -11.75
N ASP A 406 -51.28 -3.86 -10.74
CA ASP A 406 -51.45 -5.32 -10.77
C ASP A 406 -52.34 -5.80 -11.93
N LYS A 407 -53.42 -5.06 -12.24
CA LYS A 407 -54.29 -5.37 -13.39
C LYS A 407 -53.65 -5.09 -14.75
N LYS A 408 -52.67 -4.17 -14.84
CA LYS A 408 -51.95 -3.86 -16.09
C LYS A 408 -50.84 -4.87 -16.39
N THR A 409 -50.20 -5.44 -15.38
CA THR A 409 -49.22 -6.54 -15.54
C THR A 409 -49.91 -7.83 -15.96
N PHE A 410 -51.05 -8.18 -15.35
CA PHE A 410 -51.77 -9.41 -15.71
C PHE A 410 -52.35 -9.41 -17.14
N LYS A 411 -52.76 -8.25 -17.68
CA LYS A 411 -53.23 -8.13 -19.07
C LYS A 411 -52.13 -8.16 -20.14
N ARG A 412 -50.85 -8.10 -19.76
CA ARG A 412 -49.70 -8.22 -20.68
C ARG A 412 -49.11 -9.64 -20.72
N SER A 413 -49.66 -10.57 -19.95
CA SER A 413 -49.13 -11.94 -19.75
C SER A 413 -50.05 -13.04 -20.27
N ILE A 414 -51.06 -12.72 -21.08
CA ILE A 414 -51.92 -13.68 -21.79
C ILE A 414 -51.69 -13.52 -23.29
#